data_AF-A0A3D2J4D4-F1
#
_entry.id   AF-A0A3D2J4D4-F1
#
_cell.length_a   1.000
_cell.length_b   1.000
_cell.length_c   1.000
_cell.angle_alpha   90.00
_cell.angle_beta   90.00
_cell.angle_gamma   90.00
#
_symmetry.space_group_name_H-M   'P 1'
#
loop_
_entity.id
_entity.type
_entity.pdbx_description
1 polymer ?
#
loop_
_entity_poly.entity_id
_entity_poly.type
_entity_poly.pdbx_seq_one_letter_code
_entity_poly.pdbx_strand_id
1 'polypeptide(L)' 'HLSDANFLEADLTNAVFLNCDLSNADFTRAKLLGADLRGSIIDGMRVGPRELQGATIDPNQALAFVKGLGIHVEPIL' A
#
# COMPACT_ATOMS: atom_id res chain seq x y z
N HIS A 1 -11.59 -8.01 5.77
CA HIS A 1 -12.12 -6.95 4.89
C HIS A 1 -11.87 -5.63 5.58
N LEU A 2 -11.01 -4.80 4.98
CA LEU A 2 -10.62 -3.48 5.45
C LEU A 2 -10.76 -2.45 4.30
N SER A 3 -11.59 -2.78 3.31
CA SER A 3 -11.90 -1.86 2.21
C SER A 3 -12.52 -0.58 2.77
N ASP A 4 -12.16 0.56 2.18
CA ASP A 4 -12.62 1.90 2.57
C ASP A 4 -12.28 2.28 4.03
N ALA A 5 -11.42 1.52 4.72
CA ALA A 5 -11.03 1.80 6.08
C ALA A 5 -10.20 3.10 6.16
N ASN A 6 -10.39 3.84 7.25
CA ASN A 6 -9.65 5.07 7.51
C ASN A 6 -8.54 4.83 8.53
N PHE A 7 -7.29 4.89 8.07
CA PHE A 7 -6.07 4.83 8.87
C PHE A 7 -5.29 6.16 8.85
N LEU A 8 -5.97 7.28 8.56
CA LEU A 8 -5.39 8.62 8.55
C LEU A 8 -4.58 8.88 9.83
N GLU A 9 -3.31 9.22 9.66
CA GLU A 9 -2.37 9.52 10.75
C GLU A 9 -2.13 8.38 11.76
N ALA A 10 -2.57 7.16 11.48
CA ALA A 10 -2.39 6.01 12.37
C ALA A 10 -0.91 5.60 12.49
N ASP A 11 -0.51 5.15 13.67
CA ASP A 11 0.75 4.44 13.85
C ASP A 11 0.53 2.94 13.63
N LEU A 12 1.01 2.44 12.50
CA LEU A 12 0.88 1.05 12.06
C LEU A 12 2.26 0.39 11.92
N THR A 13 3.24 0.86 12.70
CA THR A 13 4.59 0.30 12.74
C THR A 13 4.52 -1.19 13.04
N ASN A 14 5.15 -2.02 12.19
CA ASN A 14 5.13 -3.49 12.24
C ASN A 14 3.74 -4.15 12.17
N ALA A 15 2.70 -3.44 11.69
CA ALA A 15 1.38 -4.02 11.51
C ALA A 15 1.39 -5.10 10.40
N VAL A 16 0.52 -6.10 10.53
CA VAL A 16 0.42 -7.22 9.58
C VAL A 16 -0.93 -7.16 8.88
N PHE A 17 -0.89 -6.86 7.57
CA PHE A 17 -2.04 -6.86 6.66
C PHE A 17 -1.82 -7.92 5.57
N LEU A 18 -1.51 -9.16 5.95
CA LEU A 18 -1.34 -10.24 4.97
C LEU A 18 -2.69 -10.65 4.39
N ASN A 19 -2.77 -10.71 3.05
CA ASN A 19 -3.96 -11.16 2.32
C ASN A 19 -5.26 -10.42 2.70
N CYS A 20 -5.15 -9.14 3.06
CA CYS A 20 -6.30 -8.31 3.38
C CYS A 20 -6.88 -7.66 2.12
N ASP A 21 -8.16 -7.33 2.17
CA ASP A 21 -8.73 -6.38 1.23
C ASP A 21 -8.54 -4.98 1.80
N LEU A 22 -7.64 -4.19 1.22
CA LEU A 22 -7.33 -2.79 1.56
C LEU A 22 -7.80 -1.83 0.45
N SER A 23 -8.71 -2.28 -0.42
CA SER A 23 -9.19 -1.46 -1.54
C SER A 23 -9.75 -0.13 -1.04
N ASN A 24 -9.35 0.97 -1.64
CA ASN A 24 -9.73 2.35 -1.27
C ASN A 24 -9.41 2.79 0.17
N ALA A 25 -8.68 1.99 0.96
CA ALA A 25 -8.31 2.38 2.32
C ALA A 25 -7.44 3.63 2.33
N ASP A 26 -7.62 4.50 3.33
CA ASP A 26 -6.86 5.74 3.47
C ASP A 26 -5.73 5.59 4.48
N PHE A 27 -4.49 5.59 3.98
CA PHE A 27 -3.26 5.55 4.78
C PHE A 27 -2.53 6.90 4.78
N THR A 28 -3.20 7.99 4.39
CA THR A 28 -2.59 9.33 4.36
C THR A 28 -1.92 9.64 5.71
N ARG A 29 -0.64 10.03 5.68
CA ARG A 29 0.16 10.35 6.88
C ARG A 29 0.31 9.22 7.91
N ALA A 30 -0.07 7.98 7.59
CA ALA A 30 0.16 6.83 8.46
C ALA A 30 1.64 6.46 8.53
N LYS A 31 2.06 5.82 9.62
CA LYS A 31 3.40 5.21 9.72
C LYS A 31 3.31 3.73 9.40
N LEU A 32 3.92 3.28 8.30
CA LEU A 32 3.96 1.87 7.89
C LEU A 32 5.36 1.24 8.01
N LEU A 33 6.24 1.81 8.84
CA LEU A 33 7.59 1.26 9.02
C LEU A 33 7.50 -0.20 9.49
N GLY A 34 8.06 -1.11 8.69
CA GLY A 34 8.03 -2.55 8.98
C GLY A 34 6.67 -3.21 8.79
N ALA A 35 5.64 -2.51 8.31
CA ALA A 35 4.35 -3.11 8.04
C ALA A 35 4.44 -4.12 6.89
N ASP A 36 3.66 -5.21 6.97
CA ASP A 36 3.62 -6.24 5.95
C ASP A 36 2.28 -6.20 5.21
N LEU A 37 2.32 -5.79 3.93
CA LEU A 37 1.14 -5.62 3.08
C LEU A 37 0.99 -6.78 2.07
N ARG A 38 1.88 -7.77 2.07
CA ARG A 38 1.96 -8.80 1.00
C ARG A 38 0.64 -9.55 0.82
N GLY A 39 0.29 -9.83 -0.43
CA GLY A 39 -0.93 -10.54 -0.81
C GLY A 39 -2.23 -9.73 -0.64
N SER A 40 -2.16 -8.50 -0.11
CA SER A 40 -3.34 -7.64 -0.02
C SER A 40 -3.75 -7.04 -1.35
N ILE A 41 -5.06 -6.89 -1.52
CA ILE A 41 -5.67 -6.10 -2.60
C ILE A 41 -5.51 -4.62 -2.20
N ILE A 42 -4.89 -3.83 -3.06
CA ILE A 42 -4.49 -2.43 -2.78
C ILE A 42 -5.03 -1.45 -3.82
N ASP A 43 -5.99 -1.88 -4.64
CA ASP A 43 -6.61 -1.05 -5.67
C ASP A 43 -7.26 0.19 -5.04
N GLY A 44 -6.92 1.37 -5.56
CA GLY A 44 -7.44 2.65 -5.06
C GLY A 44 -6.94 3.07 -3.66
N MET A 45 -6.05 2.30 -3.03
CA MET A 45 -5.50 2.64 -1.72
C MET A 45 -4.82 4.01 -1.76
N ARG A 46 -5.19 4.90 -0.82
CA ARG A 46 -4.61 6.24 -0.72
C ARG A 46 -3.37 6.18 0.15
N VAL A 47 -2.20 6.15 -0.49
CA VAL A 47 -0.90 6.11 0.19
C VAL A 47 0.16 6.82 -0.66
N GLY A 48 1.18 7.39 -0.02
CA GLY A 48 2.33 7.98 -0.69
C GLY A 48 3.63 7.19 -0.49
N PRO A 49 4.69 7.51 -1.26
CA PRO A 49 6.01 6.91 -1.08
C PRO A 49 6.57 7.05 0.35
N ARG A 50 6.23 8.15 1.03
CA ARG A 50 6.70 8.43 2.39
C ARG A 50 6.09 7.47 3.40
N GLU A 51 4.78 7.25 3.32
CA GLU A 51 4.06 6.34 4.19
C GLU A 51 4.56 4.90 3.99
N LEU A 52 4.84 4.50 2.74
CA LEU A 52 5.35 3.17 2.38
C LEU A 52 6.81 2.90 2.79
N GLN A 53 7.53 3.89 3.34
CA GLN A 53 8.94 3.71 3.69
C GLN A 53 9.13 2.58 4.70
N GLY A 54 9.82 1.52 4.27
CA GLY A 54 10.11 0.34 5.09
C GLY A 54 8.96 -0.65 5.23
N ALA A 55 7.85 -0.45 4.52
CA ALA A 55 6.81 -1.47 4.38
C ALA A 55 7.28 -2.59 3.43
N THR A 56 6.77 -3.80 3.65
CA THR A 56 7.02 -4.97 2.82
C THR A 56 5.83 -5.22 1.90
N ILE A 57 6.09 -5.35 0.60
CA ILE A 57 5.10 -5.62 -0.45
C ILE A 57 5.59 -6.80 -1.30
N ASP A 58 4.70 -7.40 -2.10
CA ASP A 58 5.08 -8.40 -3.10
C ASP A 58 5.28 -7.78 -4.51
N PRO A 59 5.89 -8.50 -5.47
CA PRO A 59 6.14 -7.96 -6.80
C PRO A 59 4.88 -7.57 -7.59
N ASN A 60 3.73 -8.20 -7.34
CA ASN A 60 2.48 -7.86 -8.03
C ASN A 60 1.98 -6.48 -7.58
N GLN A 61 2.19 -6.15 -6.31
CA GLN A 61 1.85 -4.85 -5.73
C GLN A 61 2.77 -3.73 -6.22
N ALA A 62 4.03 -4.03 -6.56
CA ALA A 62 4.98 -3.02 -7.04
C ALA A 62 4.46 -2.25 -8.27
N LEU A 63 3.89 -2.96 -9.25
CA LEU A 63 3.32 -2.32 -10.44
C LEU A 63 2.12 -1.42 -10.10
N ALA A 64 1.26 -1.84 -9.17
CA ALA A 64 0.12 -1.04 -8.74
C ALA A 64 0.58 0.27 -8.08
N PHE A 65 1.59 0.24 -7.22
CA PHE A 65 2.16 1.43 -6.62
C PHE A 65 2.81 2.35 -7.64
N VAL A 66 3.62 1.83 -8.56
CA VAL A 66 4.26 2.65 -9.59
C VAL A 66 3.22 3.36 -10.46
N LYS A 67 2.15 2.67 -10.86
CA LYS A 67 1.01 3.29 -11.56
C LYS A 67 0.31 4.35 -10.72
N GLY A 68 0.14 4.11 -9.42
CA GLY A 68 -0.42 5.07 -8.46
C GLY A 68 0.38 6.36 -8.34
N LEU A 69 1.68 6.33 -8.65
CA LEU A 69 2.54 7.53 -8.74
C LEU A 69 2.37 8.31 -10.05
N GLY A 70 1.47 7.87 -10.94
CA GLY A 70 1.30 8.46 -12.27
C GLY A 70 2.42 8.08 -13.24
N ILE A 71 3.22 7.06 -12.92
CA ILE A 71 4.32 6.59 -13.77
C ILE A 71 3.81 5.50 -14.71
N HIS A 72 4.09 5.66 -16.00
CA HIS A 72 3.81 4.65 -17.01
C HIS A 72 4.91 3.57 -17.00
N VAL A 73 4.49 2.30 -16.93
CA VAL A 73 5.38 1.15 -16.99
C VAL A 73 5.07 0.35 -18.24
N GLU A 74 6.04 0.25 -19.14
CA GLU A 74 5.96 -0.51 -20.38
C GLU A 74 7.08 -1.56 -20.42
N PRO A 75 6.81 -2.80 -20.87
CA PRO A 75 7.86 -3.80 -21.08
C PRO A 75 8.72 -3.40 -22.30
N ILE A 76 10.02 -3.64 -22.21
CA ILE A 76 10.90 -3.58 -23.39
C ILE A 76 10.77 -4.92 -24.12
N LEU A 77 10.35 -4.88 -25.39
CA LEU A 77 10.25 -6.03 -26.29
C LEU A 77 11.55 -6.25 -27.07
#